data_AF-A0A502C958-F1
#
_entry.id   AF-A0A502C958-F1
#
_cell.length_a   1.000
_cell.length_b   1.000
_cell.length_c   1.000
_cell.angle_alpha   90.00
_cell.angle_beta   90.00
_cell.angle_gamma   90.00
#
_symmetry.space_group_name_H-M   'P 1'
#
loop_
_entity.id
_entity.type
_entity.pdbx_description
1 polymer ?
#
loop_
_entity_poly.entity_id
_entity_poly.type
_entity_poly.pdbx_seq_one_letter_code
_entity_poly.pdbx_strand_id
1 'polypeptide(L)' 'MNDQTPTLKCPQCGQPMTVPVTARIIDRSRDPVTRRAFVRQRDLQFCSQKCGGHYQMGCEG' A
#
# COMPACT_ATOMS: atom_id res chain seq x y z
N MET A 1 1.35 22.74 -20.94
CA MET A 1 0.52 21.73 -20.26
C MET A 1 1.44 21.06 -19.25
N ASN A 2 1.26 21.30 -17.95
CA ASN A 2 2.09 20.67 -16.92
C ASN A 2 1.67 19.20 -16.80
N ASP A 3 2.39 18.32 -17.47
CA ASP A 3 2.32 16.88 -17.26
C ASP A 3 2.96 16.56 -15.91
N GLN A 4 2.24 16.83 -14.83
CA GLN A 4 2.54 16.22 -13.54
C GLN A 4 1.93 14.83 -13.56
N THR A 5 2.53 13.92 -14.31
CA THR A 5 2.31 12.49 -14.06
C THR A 5 2.67 12.27 -12.59
N PRO A 6 1.69 11.93 -11.71
CA PRO A 6 1.99 11.80 -10.30
C PRO A 6 3.02 10.69 -10.17
N THR A 7 4.24 11.07 -9.78
CA THR A 7 5.31 10.12 -9.50
C THR A 7 4.89 9.40 -8.22
N LEU A 8 4.13 8.32 -8.38
CA LEU A 8 3.60 7.57 -7.27
C LEU A 8 4.80 7.03 -6.48
N LYS A 9 4.87 7.34 -5.19
CA LYS A 9 5.94 6.86 -4.32
C LYS A 9 5.56 5.51 -3.75
N CYS A 10 6.49 4.57 -3.73
CA CYS A 10 6.30 3.26 -3.14
C CYS A 10 6.03 3.40 -1.63
N PRO A 11 4.91 2.87 -1.10
CA PRO A 11 4.59 2.96 0.32
C PRO A 11 5.64 2.33 1.25
N GLN A 12 6.40 1.35 0.75
CA GLN A 12 7.38 0.61 1.54
C GLN A 12 8.76 1.28 1.58
N CYS A 13 9.24 1.82 0.45
CA CYS A 13 10.61 2.34 0.34
C CYS A 13 10.69 3.83 -0.02
N GLY A 14 9.56 4.50 -0.28
CA GLY A 14 9.48 5.92 -0.62
C GLY A 14 10.02 6.30 -2.01
N GLN A 15 10.61 5.36 -2.75
CA GLN A 15 11.14 5.58 -4.09
C GLN A 15 10.03 5.82 -5.12
N PRO A 16 10.30 6.62 -6.16
CA PRO A 16 9.36 6.80 -7.26
C PRO A 16 9.11 5.47 -7.98
N MET A 17 7.85 5.21 -8.34
CA MET A 17 7.43 4.03 -9.08
C MET A 17 7.36 4.35 -10.56
N THR A 18 8.32 3.85 -11.33
CA THR A 18 8.29 3.93 -12.80
C THR A 18 7.31 2.91 -13.40
N VAL A 19 7.26 1.71 -12.80
CA VAL A 19 6.32 0.64 -13.17
C VAL A 19 5.66 0.13 -11.89
N PRO A 20 4.47 0.65 -11.53
CA PRO A 20 3.78 0.21 -10.32
C PRO A 20 3.27 -1.23 -10.48
N VAL A 21 3.49 -2.02 -9.43
CA VAL A 21 2.92 -3.36 -9.30
C VAL A 21 1.84 -3.32 -8.23
N THR A 22 0.65 -3.77 -8.57
CA THR A 22 -0.45 -3.88 -7.61
C THR A 22 -0.26 -5.12 -6.73
N ALA A 23 -0.33 -4.95 -5.43
CA ALA A 23 -0.38 -6.04 -4.46
C ALA A 23 -1.58 -5.87 -3.54
N ARG A 24 -2.27 -6.97 -3.27
CA ARG A 24 -3.40 -7.00 -2.34
C ARG A 24 -2.88 -7.16 -0.92
N ILE A 25 -3.05 -6.11 -0.12
CA ILE A 25 -2.61 -6.04 1.27
C ILE A 25 -3.79 -6.32 2.20
N ILE A 26 -3.56 -7.15 3.19
CA ILE A 26 -4.50 -7.49 4.25
C ILE A 26 -4.00 -6.82 5.53
N ASP A 27 -4.75 -5.84 6.04
CA ASP A 27 -4.39 -5.13 7.27
C ASP A 27 -5.54 -5.07 8.28
N ARG A 28 -5.19 -4.92 9.56
CA ARG A 28 -6.16 -4.71 10.63
C ARG A 28 -6.41 -3.22 10.81
N SER A 29 -7.66 -2.81 10.67
CA SER A 29 -8.09 -1.43 10.91
C SER A 29 -9.16 -1.39 12.00
N ARG A 30 -9.47 -0.19 12.50
CA ARG A 30 -10.62 0.05 13.36
C ARG A 30 -11.68 0.81 12.60
N ASP A 31 -12.93 0.42 12.81
CA ASP A 31 -14.07 1.10 12.22
C ASP A 31 -14.22 2.47 12.90
N PRO A 32 -14.32 3.57 12.15
CA PRO A 32 -14.31 4.92 12.73
C PRO A 32 -15.56 5.21 13.58
N VAL A 33 -16.66 4.48 13.36
CA VAL A 33 -17.93 4.69 14.06
C VAL A 33 -18.03 3.78 15.28
N THR A 34 -17.87 2.48 15.09
CA THR A 34 -18.06 1.45 16.12
C THR A 34 -16.80 1.14 16.92
N ARG A 35 -15.63 1.64 16.48
CA ARG A 35 -14.28 1.39 17.05
C ARG A 35 -13.88 -0.08 17.10
N ARG A 36 -14.66 -0.97 16.47
CA ARG A 36 -14.36 -2.41 16.43
C ARG A 36 -13.18 -2.66 15.49
N ALA A 37 -12.33 -3.60 15.87
CA ALA A 37 -11.25 -4.07 15.01
C ALA A 37 -11.84 -4.94 13.89
N PHE A 38 -11.41 -4.71 12.66
CA PHE A 38 -11.79 -5.50 11.50
C PHE A 38 -10.60 -5.71 10.58
N VAL A 39 -10.62 -6.80 9.84
CA VAL A 39 -9.64 -7.08 8.79
C VAL A 39 -10.16 -6.48 7.50
N ARG A 40 -9.33 -5.67 6.83
CA ARG A 40 -9.63 -5.14 5.51
C ARG A 40 -8.62 -5.63 4.49
N GLN A 41 -9.04 -5.69 3.24
CA GLN A 41 -8.19 -5.93 2.09
C GLN A 41 -8.16 -4.66 1.26
N ARG A 42 -6.97 -4.20 0.86
CA ARG A 42 -6.79 -3.05 -0.02
C ARG A 42 -5.73 -3.34 -1.07
N ASP A 43 -5.99 -2.90 -2.30
CA ASP A 43 -5.01 -2.95 -3.37
C ASP A 43 -4.10 -1.72 -3.27
N LEU A 44 -2.81 -1.95 -3.08
CA LEU A 44 -1.78 -0.91 -3.03
C LEU A 44 -0.78 -1.10 -4.15
N GLN A 45 -0.24 0.00 -4.66
CA GLN A 45 0.79 0.01 -5.69
C GLN A 45 2.17 0.11 -5.05
N PHE A 46 3.09 -0.72 -5.52
CA PHE A 46 4.48 -0.80 -5.05
C PHE A 46 5.46 -0.76 -6.22
N CYS A 47 6.72 -0.38 -5.97
CA CYS A 47 7.75 -0.41 -7.01
C CYS A 47 8.15 -1.86 -7.40
N SER A 48 7.78 -2.87 -6.59
CA SER A 48 8.06 -4.28 -6.85
C SER A 48 7.15 -5.19 -6.03
N GLN A 49 6.99 -6.44 -6.46
CA GLN A 49 6.28 -7.47 -5.67
C GLN A 49 6.95 -7.70 -4.30
N LYS A 50 8.29 -7.62 -4.23
CA LYS A 50 9.05 -7.74 -2.98
C LYS A 50 8.66 -6.67 -1.97
N CYS A 51 8.49 -5.43 -2.42
CA CYS A 51 8.02 -4.34 -1.56
C CYS A 51 6.59 -4.58 -1.06
N GLY A 52 5.69 -5.11 -1.91
CA GLY A 52 4.34 -5.50 -1.48
C GLY A 52 4.35 -6.57 -0.40
N GLY A 53 5.17 -7.63 -0.56
CA GLY A 53 5.33 -8.67 0.45
C GLY A 53 5.94 -8.16 1.76
N HIS A 54 6.98 -7.32 1.69
CA HIS A 54 7.56 -6.70 2.88
C HIS A 54 6.56 -5.78 3.61
N TYR A 55 5.73 -5.07 2.87
CA TYR A 55 4.67 -4.24 3.45
C TYR A 55 3.60 -5.07 4.17
N GLN A 56 3.18 -6.21 3.59
CA GLN A 56 2.25 -7.16 4.22
C GLN A 56 2.81 -7.68 5.54
N MET A 57 4.07 -8.14 5.57
CA MET A 57 4.71 -8.62 6.80
C MET A 57 4.73 -7.54 7.90
N GLY A 58 4.91 -6.27 7.52
CA GLY A 58 4.84 -5.15 8.46
C GLY A 58 3.43 -4.82 8.96
N CYS A 59 2.39 -5.26 8.26
CA CYS A 59 0.99 -5.11 8.70
C CYS A 59 0.54 -6.24 9.64
N GLU A 60 1.30 -7.33 9.73
CA GLU A 60 1.01 -8.52 10.54
C GLU A 60 1.70 -8.52 11.92
N GLY A 61 2.67 -7.63 12.12
CA GLY A 61 3.35 -7.40 13.41
C GLY A 61 2.59 -6.45 14.32
#